data_AF-A0A373NU60-F1
#
_entry.id   AF-A0A373NU60-F1
#
_cell.length_a   1.000
_cell.length_b   1.000
_cell.length_c   1.000
_cell.angle_alpha   90.00
_cell.angle_beta   90.00
_cell.angle_gamma   90.00
#
_symmetry.space_group_name_H-M   'P 1'
#
loop_
_entity.id
_entity.type
_entity.pdbx_description
1 polymer ?
#
loop_
_entity_poly.entity_id
_entity_poly.type
_entity_poly.pdbx_seq_one_letter_code
_entity_poly.pdbx_strand_id
1 'polypeptide(L)'
;MTDYKIPIDTFVRETFECKASVCAILTGAALSFQDVKLQIRRDKTELHLIAGSTLLSVPLASILSIERQTFPDIHTIEYEISTKEGNTITVDAF
;
A
#
# COMPACT_ATOMS: atom_id res chain seq x y z
N MET A 1 -18.44 5.97 12.09
CA MET A 1 -17.36 6.86 11.62
C MET A 1 -16.12 6.02 11.57
N THR A 2 -15.73 5.53 10.40
CA THR A 2 -14.58 4.64 10.22
C THR A 2 -13.30 5.48 10.23
N ASP A 3 -12.69 5.61 11.39
CA ASP A 3 -11.49 6.41 11.71
C ASP A 3 -10.18 5.76 11.19
N TYR A 4 -10.28 4.88 10.19
CA TYR A 4 -9.15 4.10 9.66
C TYR A 4 -8.54 4.72 8.39
N LYS A 5 -9.22 5.70 7.77
CA LYS A 5 -8.73 6.35 6.55
C LYS A 5 -7.62 7.33 6.87
N ILE A 6 -6.48 7.16 6.21
CA ILE A 6 -5.34 8.06 6.37
C ILE A 6 -5.04 8.81 5.07
N PRO A 7 -4.43 10.01 5.15
CA PRO A 7 -3.90 10.69 3.98
C PRO A 7 -2.78 9.89 3.30
N ILE A 8 -2.65 10.02 1.98
CA ILE A 8 -1.57 9.40 1.19
C ILE A 8 -0.19 9.79 1.75
N ASP A 9 -0.01 11.04 2.18
CA ASP A 9 1.26 11.49 2.74
C ASP A 9 1.61 10.83 4.08
N THR A 10 0.60 10.48 4.88
CA THR A 10 0.81 9.68 6.10
C THR A 10 1.24 8.27 5.75
N PHE A 11 0.58 7.63 4.78
CA PHE A 11 0.96 6.31 4.27
C PHE A 11 2.42 6.29 3.78
N VAL A 12 2.79 7.22 2.91
CA VAL A 12 4.15 7.32 2.35
C VAL A 12 5.19 7.49 3.46
N ARG A 13 4.91 8.34 4.47
CA ARG A 13 5.84 8.56 5.58
C ARG A 13 6.02 7.31 6.45
N GLU A 14 4.94 6.58 6.71
CA GLU A 14 4.98 5.39 7.56
C GLU A 14 5.60 4.18 6.84
N THR A 15 5.56 4.13 5.50
CA THR A 15 6.00 2.98 4.70
C THR A 15 7.18 3.27 3.76
N PHE A 16 7.84 4.43 3.92
CA PHE A 16 8.88 4.92 2.99
C PHE A 16 9.99 3.89 2.72
N GLU A 17 10.52 3.27 3.79
CA GLU A 17 11.36 2.08 3.72
C GLU A 17 11.01 1.17 4.89
N CYS A 18 10.25 0.12 4.64
CA CYS A 18 9.89 -0.87 5.64
C CYS A 18 10.09 -2.30 5.13
N LYS A 19 10.12 -3.24 6.06
CA LYS A 19 9.96 -4.65 5.72
C LYS A 19 8.46 -4.90 5.64
N ALA A 20 7.99 -5.38 4.51
CA ALA A 20 6.57 -5.58 4.30
C ALA A 20 6.26 -6.79 3.42
N SER A 21 5.02 -7.26 3.53
CA SER A 21 4.40 -8.08 2.48
C SER A 21 3.44 -7.19 1.70
N VAL A 22 3.33 -7.41 0.39
CA VAL A 22 2.47 -6.63 -0.50
C VAL A 22 1.64 -7.59 -1.34
N CYS A 23 0.34 -7.35 -1.46
CA CYS A 23 -0.52 -8.04 -2.39
C CYS A 23 -1.30 -7.02 -3.21
N ALA A 24 -1.24 -7.11 -4.53
CA ALA A 24 -2.01 -6.27 -5.44
C ALA A 24 -2.94 -7.15 -6.27
N ILE A 25 -4.24 -6.90 -6.17
CA ILE A 25 -5.27 -7.54 -6.99
C ILE A 25 -5.67 -6.53 -8.05
N LEU A 26 -5.19 -6.76 -9.27
CA LEU A 26 -5.38 -5.87 -10.42
C LEU A 26 -6.20 -6.59 -11.48
N THR A 27 -7.42 -6.12 -11.76
CA THR A 27 -8.27 -6.68 -12.86
C THR A 27 -8.40 -8.22 -12.84
N GLY A 28 -8.41 -8.82 -11.64
CA GLY A 28 -8.51 -10.28 -11.45
C GLY A 28 -7.18 -11.06 -11.46
N ALA A 29 -6.05 -10.40 -11.69
CA ALA A 29 -4.72 -10.96 -11.50
C ALA A 29 -4.14 -10.55 -10.14
N ALA A 30 -3.47 -11.48 -9.44
CA ALA A 30 -2.80 -11.20 -8.18
C ALA A 30 -1.29 -11.13 -8.38
N LEU A 31 -0.66 -10.10 -7.81
CA LEU A 31 0.78 -9.96 -7.68
C LEU A 31 1.11 -9.87 -6.19
N SER A 32 1.95 -10.76 -5.68
CA SER A 32 2.31 -10.78 -4.26
C SER A 32 3.81 -10.87 -4.01
N PHE A 33 4.25 -10.17 -2.97
CA PHE A 33 5.61 -10.19 -2.44
C PHE A 33 5.54 -10.42 -0.94
N GLN A 34 6.41 -11.27 -0.41
CA GLN A 34 6.50 -11.53 1.02
C GLN A 34 7.87 -11.11 1.53
N ASP A 35 7.87 -10.55 2.74
CA ASP A 35 9.08 -10.24 3.50
C ASP A 35 10.12 -9.40 2.73
N VAL A 36 9.64 -8.44 1.93
CA VAL A 36 10.48 -7.63 1.05
C VAL A 36 10.81 -6.29 1.69
N LYS A 37 12.00 -5.76 1.40
CA LYS A 37 12.28 -4.34 1.64
C LYS A 37 11.46 -3.52 0.64
N LEU A 38 10.35 -2.97 1.10
CA LEU A 38 9.45 -2.14 0.31
C LEU A 38 9.94 -0.69 0.38
N GLN A 39 10.03 -0.04 -0.78
CA GLN A 39 10.19 1.42 -0.84
C GLN A 39 8.93 2.04 -1.40
N ILE A 40 8.37 3.00 -0.68
CA ILE A 40 7.21 3.77 -1.12
C ILE A 40 7.64 5.19 -1.48
N ARG A 41 7.29 5.62 -2.68
CA ARG A 41 7.55 6.98 -3.17
C ARG A 41 6.29 7.54 -3.80
N ARG A 42 6.10 8.85 -3.66
CA ARG A 42 5.02 9.58 -4.33
C ARG A 42 5.64 10.67 -5.18
N ASP A 43 5.16 10.80 -6.41
CA ASP A 43 5.42 11.98 -7.24
C ASP A 43 4.16 12.86 -7.36
N LYS A 44 4.09 13.71 -8.39
CA LYS A 44 2.95 14.62 -8.57
C LYS A 44 1.66 13.91 -8.98
N THR A 45 1.76 12.76 -9.63
CA THR A 45 0.63 12.06 -10.29
C THR A 45 0.49 10.61 -9.87
N GLU A 46 1.55 9.98 -9.37
CA GLU A 46 1.65 8.55 -9.13
C GLU A 46 2.15 8.24 -7.69
N LEU A 47 1.67 7.11 -7.16
CA LEU A 47 2.20 6.43 -5.99
C LEU A 47 2.96 5.18 -6.46
N HIS A 48 4.22 5.07 -6.09
CA HIS A 48 5.11 3.97 -6.47
C HIS A 48 5.38 3.07 -5.27
N LEU A 49 5.10 1.79 -5.44
CA LEU A 49 5.48 0.71 -4.54
C LEU A 49 6.60 -0.11 -5.20
N ILE A 50 7.79 -0.08 -4.60
CA ILE A 50 8.99 -0.72 -5.14
C ILE A 50 9.34 -1.92 -4.25
N ALA A 51 9.04 -3.12 -4.74
CA ALA A 51 9.32 -4.39 -4.08
C ALA A 51 10.46 -5.10 -4.81
N GLY A 52 11.70 -4.93 -4.32
CA GLY A 52 12.89 -5.47 -4.98
C GLY A 52 13.09 -4.85 -6.37
N SER A 53 13.07 -5.67 -7.43
CA SER A 53 13.15 -5.23 -8.82
C SER A 53 11.79 -4.91 -9.46
N THR A 54 10.69 -5.06 -8.72
CA THR A 54 9.34 -4.80 -9.23
C THR A 54 8.87 -3.42 -8.82
N LEU A 55 8.34 -2.67 -9.79
CA LEU A 55 7.70 -1.38 -9.58
C LEU A 55 6.20 -1.51 -9.88
N LEU A 56 5.36 -1.27 -8.87
CA LEU A 56 3.93 -1.07 -9.02
C LEU A 56 3.63 0.43 -8.91
N SER A 57 2.96 1.00 -9.90
CA SER A 57 2.56 2.41 -9.89
C SER A 57 1.04 2.54 -9.92
N VAL A 58 0.51 3.42 -9.08
CA VAL A 58 -0.92 3.69 -8.95
C VAL A 58 -1.16 5.18 -9.14
N PRO A 59 -2.02 5.57 -10.10
CA PRO A 59 -2.36 6.98 -10.27
C PRO A 59 -3.01 7.54 -9.01
N LEU A 60 -2.49 8.65 -8.48
CA LEU A 60 -3.07 9.30 -7.30
C LEU A 60 -4.53 9.70 -7.52
N ALA A 61 -4.89 10.02 -8.76
CA ALA A 61 -6.26 10.34 -9.15
C ALA A 61 -7.21 9.13 -9.15
N SER A 62 -6.69 7.90 -9.15
CA SER A 62 -7.50 6.67 -9.07
C SER A 62 -7.66 6.16 -7.64
N ILE A 63 -6.81 6.57 -6.70
CA ILE A 63 -6.93 6.18 -5.29
C ILE A 63 -8.22 6.76 -4.69
N LEU A 64 -9.07 5.88 -4.15
CA LEU A 64 -10.30 6.23 -3.44
C LEU A 64 -10.05 6.42 -1.95
N SER A 65 -9.26 5.53 -1.35
CA SER A 65 -8.89 5.61 0.06
C SER A 65 -7.65 4.78 0.34
N ILE A 66 -6.96 5.17 1.42
CA ILE A 66 -5.99 4.32 2.09
C ILE A 66 -6.51 4.09 3.50
N GLU A 67 -6.76 2.85 3.85
CA GLU A 67 -7.19 2.43 5.18
C GLU A 67 -6.00 1.85 5.92
N ARG A 68 -5.90 2.14 7.22
CA ARG A 68 -4.81 1.71 8.10
C ARG A 68 -5.41 0.93 9.26
N GLN A 69 -4.99 -0.32 9.40
CA GLN A 69 -5.37 -1.18 10.50
C GLN A 69 -4.13 -1.64 11.25
N THR A 70 -4.14 -1.50 12.57
CA THR A 70 -3.05 -1.97 13.42
C THR A 70 -3.45 -3.30 14.05
N PHE A 71 -2.57 -4.28 13.98
CA PHE A 71 -2.69 -5.59 14.62
C PHE A 71 -1.61 -5.75 15.69
N PRO A 72 -1.86 -5.27 16.93
CA PRO A 72 -0.85 -5.25 17.99
C PRO A 72 -0.34 -6.65 18.36
N ASP A 73 -1.22 -7.65 18.32
CA ASP A 73 -0.93 -9.03 18.76
C ASP A 73 0.13 -9.72 17.89
N ILE A 74 0.28 -9.29 16.64
CA ILE A 74 1.24 -9.82 15.67
C ILE A 74 2.23 -8.75 15.20
N HIS A 75 2.31 -7.62 15.91
CA HIS A 75 3.20 -6.50 15.62
C HIS A 75 3.18 -6.03 14.15
N THR A 76 1.99 -6.02 13.52
CA THR A 76 1.84 -5.68 12.10
C THR A 76 0.91 -4.47 11.93
N ILE A 77 1.18 -3.62 10.95
CA ILE A 77 0.25 -2.59 10.47
C ILE A 77 -0.10 -2.93 9.02
N GLU A 78 -1.38 -3.16 8.75
CA GLU A 78 -1.89 -3.35 7.41
C GLU A 78 -2.39 -2.02 6.85
N TYR A 79 -2.02 -1.76 5.60
CA TYR A 79 -2.56 -0.66 4.82
C TYR A 79 -3.29 -1.23 3.61
N GLU A 80 -4.52 -0.77 3.38
CA GLU A 80 -5.30 -1.14 2.20
C GLU A 80 -5.53 0.08 1.32
N ILE A 81 -5.04 0.01 0.08
CA ILE A 81 -5.24 1.03 -0.96
C ILE A 81 -6.34 0.53 -1.89
N SER A 82 -7.45 1.25 -1.92
CA SER A 82 -8.57 0.98 -2.83
C SER A 82 -8.56 1.96 -4.00
N THR A 83 -8.80 1.48 -5.22
CA THR A 83 -8.81 2.28 -6.46
C THR A 83 -10.18 2.31 -7.15
N LYS A 84 -10.40 3.30 -8.01
CA LYS A 84 -11.63 3.47 -8.80
C LYS A 84 -11.96 2.27 -9.68
N GLU A 85 -10.95 1.58 -10.16
CA GLU A 85 -11.09 0.43 -11.04
C GLU A 85 -11.46 -0.86 -10.29
N GLY A 86 -11.65 -0.78 -8.96
CA GLY A 86 -11.91 -1.93 -8.10
C GLY A 86 -10.66 -2.74 -7.77
N ASN A 87 -9.47 -2.19 -8.05
CA ASN A 87 -8.22 -2.82 -7.61
C ASN A 87 -7.96 -2.52 -6.14
N THR A 88 -7.39 -3.51 -5.45
CA THR A 88 -7.01 -3.41 -4.04
C THR A 88 -5.54 -3.77 -3.91
N ILE A 89 -4.80 -2.98 -3.12
CA ILE A 89 -3.41 -3.25 -2.77
C ILE A 89 -3.32 -3.27 -1.25
N THR A 90 -2.88 -4.39 -0.68
CA THR A 90 -2.57 -4.51 0.74
C THR A 90 -1.07 -4.45 0.97
N VAL A 91 -0.67 -3.78 2.05
CA VAL A 91 0.71 -3.66 2.50
C VAL A 91 0.76 -3.97 4.00
N ASP A 92 1.35 -5.10 4.35
CA ASP A 92 1.57 -5.55 5.73
C ASP A 92 2.96 -5.13 6.16
N ALA A 93 3.08 -4.06 6.95
CA ALA A 93 4.34 -3.58 7.48
C ALA A 93 4.68 -4.21 8.84
N PHE A 94 5.92 -4.69 8.97
CA PHE A 94 6.47 -5.36 10.17
C PHE A 94 7.50 -4.50 10.91
#